data_AF-A0A932P1W2-F1
#
_entry.id   AF-A0A932P1W2-F1
#
_cell.length_a   1.000
_cell.length_b   1.000
_cell.length_c   1.000
_cell.angle_alpha   90.00
_cell.angle_beta   90.00
_cell.angle_gamma   90.00
#
_symmetry.space_group_name_H-M   'P 1'
#
loop_
_entity.id
_entity.type
_entity.pdbx_description
1 polymer ?
#
loop_
_entity_poly.entity_id
_entity_poly.type
_entity_poly.pdbx_seq_one_letter_code
_entity_poly.pdbx_strand_id
1 'polypeptide(L)'
;MTSFPRLTATLAVIIGLAGTIGAVVAAEQPVPRGPERMARHCGDMGERFQARLAYSEVKLKLTEAQKAEFKQLAETMKASSEPMRKLCEEKSAKAEAATLPERLTRMQAYTEARAESMRKLVPVMAQFYTSLSPEQQKVADELLAPPGRGERGMRHDRPATMRH
;
A
#
# COMPACT_ATOMS: atom_id res chain seq x y z
N MET A 1 -61.56 15.53 -20.85
CA MET A 1 -62.83 15.18 -20.16
C MET A 1 -62.50 14.07 -19.17
N THR A 2 -62.21 14.44 -17.91
CA THR A 2 -63.07 14.20 -16.70
C THR A 2 -63.03 12.74 -16.24
N SER A 3 -62.75 12.34 -14.99
CA SER A 3 -62.34 12.95 -13.72
C SER A 3 -62.01 11.78 -12.77
N PHE A 4 -61.05 11.94 -11.85
CA PHE A 4 -60.92 11.09 -10.66
C PHE A 4 -62.02 11.42 -9.62
N PRO A 5 -62.28 10.50 -8.67
CA PRO A 5 -62.38 10.91 -7.28
C PRO A 5 -61.44 10.13 -6.35
N ARG A 6 -61.12 10.82 -5.24
CA ARG A 6 -60.15 10.49 -4.19
C ARG A 6 -60.86 9.94 -2.93
N LEU A 7 -60.01 9.49 -2.00
CA LEU A 7 -60.17 9.38 -0.53
C LEU A 7 -60.65 7.99 -0.06
N THR A 8 -60.17 7.36 1.00
CA THR A 8 -59.13 7.56 2.04
C THR A 8 -59.23 6.32 2.92
N ALA A 9 -58.12 5.81 3.49
CA ALA A 9 -58.02 5.49 4.93
C ALA A 9 -56.76 4.67 5.26
N THR A 10 -55.89 5.31 6.05
CA THR A 10 -55.10 4.80 7.20
C THR A 10 -54.12 3.65 6.94
N LEU A 11 -52.80 3.85 6.84
CA LEU A 11 -51.82 4.43 7.79
C LEU A 11 -51.55 3.53 9.00
N ALA A 12 -50.43 2.81 8.93
CA ALA A 12 -49.63 2.43 10.10
C ALA A 12 -48.15 2.37 9.67
N VAL A 13 -47.58 3.55 9.48
CA VAL A 13 -46.13 3.75 9.52
C VAL A 13 -45.74 3.65 10.99
N ILE A 14 -45.16 2.52 11.39
CA ILE A 14 -44.51 2.40 12.70
C ILE A 14 -43.06 2.84 12.51
N ILE A 15 -42.82 4.12 12.80
CA ILE A 15 -41.49 4.62 13.15
C ILE A 15 -41.17 4.02 14.52
N GLY A 16 -40.45 2.91 14.52
CA GLY A 16 -39.76 2.40 15.69
C GLY A 16 -38.45 3.16 15.87
N LEU A 17 -38.51 4.36 16.45
CA LEU A 17 -37.34 5.04 17.00
C LEU A 17 -36.98 4.34 18.33
N ALA A 18 -36.25 3.23 18.24
CA ALA A 18 -35.59 2.62 19.39
C ALA A 18 -34.09 2.79 19.19
N GLY A 19 -33.57 3.89 19.71
CA GLY A 19 -32.14 4.08 19.91
C GLY A 19 -31.64 3.04 20.90
N THR A 20 -31.14 1.93 20.38
CA THR A 20 -30.08 1.20 21.05
C THR A 20 -28.81 1.52 20.29
N ILE A 21 -27.88 2.16 20.98
CA ILE A 21 -26.48 2.31 20.59
C ILE A 21 -25.94 0.89 20.42
N GLY A 22 -26.12 0.34 19.22
CA GLY A 22 -25.40 -0.85 18.79
C GLY A 22 -23.97 -0.41 18.62
N ALA A 23 -23.13 -0.77 19.58
CA ALA A 23 -21.70 -0.59 19.47
C ALA A 23 -21.28 -1.05 18.07
N VAL A 24 -20.84 -0.10 17.24
CA VAL A 24 -19.90 -0.43 16.17
C VAL A 24 -18.66 -0.86 16.94
N VAL A 25 -18.63 -2.12 17.36
CA VAL A 25 -17.38 -2.85 17.44
C VAL A 25 -16.87 -2.73 16.02
N ALA A 26 -16.00 -1.76 15.79
CA ALA A 26 -15.06 -1.85 14.69
C ALA A 26 -14.46 -3.23 14.91
N ALA A 27 -14.94 -4.20 14.13
CA ALA A 27 -14.39 -5.53 14.14
C ALA A 27 -12.91 -5.28 13.91
N GLU A 28 -12.10 -5.46 14.95
CA GLU A 28 -10.67 -5.56 14.83
C GLU A 28 -10.48 -6.72 13.88
N GLN A 29 -10.39 -6.41 12.59
CA GLN A 29 -10.08 -7.37 11.55
C GLN A 29 -8.81 -8.03 12.07
N PRO A 30 -8.84 -9.34 12.40
CA PRO A 30 -7.71 -9.98 13.04
C PRO A 30 -6.51 -9.73 12.14
N VAL A 31 -5.53 -8.97 12.65
CA VAL A 31 -4.34 -8.64 11.86
C VAL A 31 -3.68 -9.99 11.58
N PRO A 32 -3.68 -10.48 10.33
CA PRO A 32 -3.22 -11.83 10.05
C PRO A 32 -1.77 -11.94 10.53
N ARG A 33 -1.49 -12.96 11.34
CA ARG A 33 -0.15 -13.25 11.88
C ARG A 33 0.45 -14.40 11.07
N GLY A 34 1.77 -14.38 10.89
CA GLY A 34 2.49 -15.46 10.22
C GLY A 34 2.30 -15.51 8.69
N PRO A 35 2.21 -16.71 8.08
CA PRO A 35 2.27 -16.90 6.63
C PRO A 35 1.16 -16.17 5.86
N GLU A 36 -0.03 -16.01 6.43
CA GLU A 36 -1.14 -15.24 5.83
C GLU A 36 -0.80 -13.75 5.63
N ARG A 37 -0.02 -13.15 6.54
CA ARG A 37 0.45 -11.76 6.40
C ARG A 37 1.39 -11.60 5.22
N MET A 38 2.27 -12.58 5.00
CA MET A 38 3.19 -12.58 3.86
C MET A 38 2.47 -12.90 2.56
N ALA A 39 1.54 -13.86 2.55
CA ALA A 39 0.71 -14.14 1.39
C ALA A 39 -0.09 -12.90 0.97
N ARG A 40 -0.71 -12.20 1.93
CA ARG A 40 -1.40 -10.93 1.65
C ARG A 40 -0.45 -9.82 1.22
N HIS A 41 0.74 -9.73 1.82
CA HIS A 41 1.72 -8.74 1.42
C HIS A 41 2.19 -8.98 -0.02
N CYS A 42 2.55 -10.21 -0.37
CA CYS A 42 3.05 -10.61 -1.68
C CYS A 42 1.97 -10.61 -2.78
N GLY A 43 0.75 -11.07 -2.47
CA GLY A 43 -0.36 -11.12 -3.44
C GLY A 43 -0.88 -9.74 -3.84
N ASP A 44 -0.80 -8.77 -2.93
CA ASP A 44 -1.36 -7.42 -3.11
C ASP A 44 -0.30 -6.41 -3.61
N MET A 45 0.94 -6.84 -3.87
CA MET A 45 2.03 -5.94 -4.29
C MET A 45 1.75 -5.26 -5.63
N GLY A 46 1.21 -6.01 -6.59
CA GLY A 46 0.94 -5.51 -7.94
C GLY A 46 -0.17 -4.46 -7.97
N GLU A 47 -1.26 -4.72 -7.24
CA GLU A 47 -2.42 -3.80 -7.17
C GLU A 47 -2.05 -2.51 -6.44
N ARG A 48 -1.39 -2.61 -5.28
CA ARG A 48 -0.89 -1.44 -4.54
C ARG A 48 0.09 -0.61 -5.35
N PHE A 49 0.94 -1.27 -6.14
CA PHE A 49 1.88 -0.61 -7.02
C PHE A 49 1.16 0.19 -8.12
N GLN A 50 0.20 -0.42 -8.81
CA GLN A 50 -0.61 0.25 -9.83
C GLN A 50 -1.41 1.42 -9.25
N ALA A 51 -2.03 1.24 -8.08
CA ALA A 51 -2.76 2.30 -7.39
C ALA A 51 -1.84 3.49 -7.06
N ARG A 52 -0.61 3.22 -6.59
CA ARG A 52 0.38 4.27 -6.31
C ARG A 52 0.81 5.00 -7.57
N LEU A 53 1.02 4.31 -8.69
CA LEU A 53 1.35 4.95 -9.97
C LEU A 53 0.23 5.86 -10.46
N ALA A 54 -1.01 5.36 -10.48
CA ALA A 54 -2.17 6.15 -10.89
C ALA A 54 -2.35 7.40 -10.01
N TYR A 55 -2.16 7.24 -8.69
CA TYR A 55 -2.19 8.36 -7.76
C TYR A 55 -1.08 9.39 -8.04
N SER A 56 0.15 8.93 -8.29
CA SER A 56 1.28 9.81 -8.62
C SER A 56 1.04 10.58 -9.91
N GLU A 57 0.52 9.93 -10.97
CA GLU A 57 0.23 10.59 -12.25
C GLU A 57 -0.77 11.74 -12.09
N VAL A 58 -1.85 11.50 -11.34
CA VAL A 58 -2.88 12.52 -11.05
C VAL A 58 -2.30 13.68 -10.23
N LYS A 59 -1.51 13.37 -9.20
CA LYS A 59 -0.97 14.39 -8.28
C LYS A 59 0.11 15.25 -8.91
N LEU A 60 0.93 14.67 -9.78
CA LEU A 60 1.98 15.40 -10.50
C LEU A 60 1.45 16.25 -11.64
N LYS A 61 0.19 16.03 -12.08
CA LYS A 61 -0.44 16.78 -13.20
C LYS A 61 0.49 16.80 -14.42
N LEU A 62 0.93 15.62 -14.84
CA LEU A 62 1.94 15.46 -15.89
C LEU A 62 1.46 16.01 -17.23
N THR A 63 2.38 16.66 -17.97
CA THR A 63 2.18 17.01 -19.38
C THR A 63 2.25 15.76 -20.26
N GLU A 64 1.79 15.84 -21.51
CA GLU A 64 1.86 14.70 -22.44
C GLU A 64 3.30 14.19 -22.66
N ALA A 65 4.29 15.08 -22.71
CA ALA A 65 5.69 14.70 -22.80
C ALA A 65 6.16 13.92 -21.56
N GLN A 66 5.78 14.40 -20.37
CA GLN A 66 6.14 13.75 -19.10
C GLN A 66 5.41 12.42 -18.89
N LYS A 67 4.19 12.25 -19.41
CA LYS A 67 3.43 10.99 -19.34
C LYS A 67 4.15 9.86 -20.07
N ALA A 68 4.81 10.14 -21.19
CA ALA A 68 5.60 9.15 -21.92
C ALA A 68 6.78 8.64 -21.06
N GLU A 69 7.51 9.54 -20.41
CA GLU A 69 8.61 9.19 -19.51
C GLU A 69 8.11 8.47 -18.25
N PHE A 70 6.97 8.90 -17.71
CA PHE A 70 6.33 8.25 -16.56
C PHE A 70 5.91 6.82 -16.88
N LYS A 71 5.41 6.56 -18.10
CA LYS A 71 5.09 5.20 -18.55
C LYS A 71 6.34 4.32 -18.61
N GLN A 72 7.44 4.83 -19.15
CA GLN A 72 8.73 4.10 -19.16
C GLN A 72 9.23 3.80 -17.75
N LEU A 73 9.09 4.76 -16.83
CA LEU A 73 9.38 4.56 -15.41
C LEU A 73 8.51 3.45 -14.81
N ALA A 74 7.19 3.48 -15.04
CA ALA A 74 6.24 2.47 -14.57
C ALA A 74 6.57 1.06 -15.08
N GLU A 75 6.91 0.93 -16.37
CA GLU A 75 7.34 -0.33 -16.99
C GLU A 75 8.64 -0.85 -16.37
N THR A 76 9.61 0.04 -16.14
CA THR A 76 10.89 -0.30 -15.49
C THR A 76 10.66 -0.76 -14.05
N MET A 77 9.80 -0.09 -13.29
CA MET A 77 9.42 -0.49 -11.93
C MET A 77 8.74 -1.86 -11.91
N LYS A 78 7.83 -2.12 -12.86
CA LYS A 78 7.19 -3.44 -12.99
C LYS A 78 8.21 -4.54 -13.28
N ALA A 79 9.04 -4.36 -14.30
CA ALA A 79 10.04 -5.35 -14.70
C ALA A 79 11.10 -5.60 -13.62
N SER A 80 11.55 -4.53 -12.94
CA SER A 80 12.51 -4.65 -11.84
C SER A 80 11.95 -5.36 -10.61
N SER A 81 10.62 -5.36 -10.42
CA SER A 81 9.97 -6.03 -9.28
C SER A 81 9.84 -7.55 -9.43
N GLU A 82 10.01 -8.12 -10.64
CA GLU A 82 9.78 -9.54 -10.90
C GLU A 82 10.61 -10.51 -10.04
N PRO A 83 11.92 -10.28 -9.80
CA PRO A 83 12.70 -11.16 -8.92
C PRO A 83 12.15 -11.20 -7.50
N MET A 84 11.71 -10.05 -6.99
CA MET A 84 11.09 -9.95 -5.66
C MET A 84 9.76 -10.70 -5.61
N ARG A 85 8.95 -10.61 -6.68
CA ARG A 85 7.68 -11.33 -6.80
C ARG A 85 7.91 -12.85 -6.76
N LYS A 86 8.89 -13.36 -7.52
CA LYS A 86 9.25 -14.79 -7.52
C LYS A 86 9.66 -15.28 -6.11
N LEU A 87 10.54 -14.55 -5.44
CA LEU A 87 10.94 -14.85 -4.07
C LEU A 87 9.77 -14.82 -3.08
N CYS A 88 8.78 -13.96 -3.33
CA CYS A 88 7.54 -13.87 -2.56
C CYS A 88 6.62 -15.09 -2.77
N GLU A 89 6.46 -15.53 -4.01
CA GLU A 89 5.64 -16.69 -4.40
C GLU A 89 6.22 -18.01 -3.88
N GLU A 90 7.55 -18.17 -3.94
CA GLU A 90 8.26 -19.35 -3.42
C GLU A 90 8.08 -19.57 -1.90
N LYS A 91 7.62 -18.53 -1.17
CA LYS A 91 7.58 -18.51 0.30
C LYS A 91 6.23 -18.72 0.94
N SER A 92 5.13 -18.80 0.19
CA SER A 92 3.83 -19.11 0.80
C SER A 92 3.78 -20.49 1.47
N ALA A 93 4.76 -21.37 1.21
CA ALA A 93 4.77 -22.76 1.70
C ALA A 93 5.96 -23.21 2.60
N LYS A 94 7.06 -22.45 2.74
CA LYS A 94 8.33 -22.94 3.34
C LYS A 94 8.86 -22.16 4.56
N ALA A 95 8.11 -21.19 5.09
CA ALA A 95 8.67 -20.20 6.02
C ALA A 95 8.87 -20.68 7.47
N GLU A 96 8.16 -21.72 7.92
CA GLU A 96 8.04 -22.00 9.36
C GLU A 96 9.17 -22.84 9.98
N ALA A 97 10.06 -23.46 9.18
CA ALA A 97 11.07 -24.40 9.69
C ALA A 97 12.52 -24.21 9.16
N ALA A 98 12.93 -22.98 8.79
CA ALA A 98 14.27 -22.75 8.22
C ALA A 98 15.38 -22.65 9.28
N THR A 99 16.50 -23.36 9.08
CA THR A 99 17.73 -23.28 9.89
C THR A 99 18.40 -21.90 9.78
N LEU A 100 19.33 -21.54 10.68
CA LEU A 100 19.98 -20.22 10.64
C LEU A 100 20.70 -19.92 9.30
N PRO A 101 21.51 -20.83 8.73
CA PRO A 101 22.14 -20.60 7.43
C PRO A 101 21.13 -20.35 6.30
N GLU A 102 20.06 -21.15 6.24
CA GLU A 102 18.98 -20.98 5.24
C GLU A 102 18.28 -19.63 5.39
N ARG A 103 18.08 -19.16 6.63
CA ARG A 103 17.54 -17.81 6.87
C ARG A 103 18.45 -16.73 6.33
N LEU A 104 19.77 -16.86 6.50
CA LEU A 104 20.77 -15.89 6.02
C LEU A 104 20.87 -15.89 4.50
N THR A 105 20.99 -17.05 3.84
CA THR A 105 20.99 -17.17 2.37
C THR A 105 19.76 -16.52 1.75
N ARG A 106 18.62 -16.67 2.42
CA ARG A 106 17.37 -16.05 1.99
C ARG A 106 17.36 -14.54 2.19
N MET A 107 17.89 -14.03 3.30
CA MET A 107 18.06 -12.58 3.49
C MET A 107 18.98 -11.99 2.41
N GLN A 108 20.06 -12.71 2.07
CA GLN A 108 20.97 -12.35 1.01
C GLN A 108 20.23 -12.25 -0.34
N ALA A 109 19.49 -13.29 -0.74
CA ALA A 109 18.72 -13.28 -2.00
C ALA A 109 17.74 -12.11 -2.12
N TYR A 110 17.03 -11.76 -1.02
CA TYR A 110 16.15 -10.59 -1.00
C TYR A 110 16.90 -9.28 -1.15
N THR A 111 18.06 -9.17 -0.49
CA THR A 111 18.89 -7.97 -0.54
C THR A 111 19.45 -7.77 -1.94
N GLU A 112 19.94 -8.82 -2.57
CA GLU A 112 20.44 -8.83 -3.94
C GLU A 112 19.34 -8.45 -4.95
N ALA A 113 18.16 -9.07 -4.85
CA ALA A 113 17.01 -8.74 -5.70
C ALA A 113 16.60 -7.26 -5.57
N ARG A 114 16.60 -6.73 -4.34
CA ARG A 114 16.30 -5.31 -4.10
C ARG A 114 17.39 -4.39 -4.67
N ALA A 115 18.66 -4.75 -4.50
CA ALA A 115 19.77 -3.98 -5.05
C ALA A 115 19.74 -3.93 -6.58
N GLU A 116 19.48 -5.08 -7.24
CA GLU A 116 19.31 -5.13 -8.68
C GLU A 116 18.12 -4.26 -9.14
N SER A 117 17.01 -4.30 -8.40
CA SER A 117 15.84 -3.48 -8.72
C SER A 117 16.19 -1.99 -8.70
N MET A 118 16.88 -1.53 -7.66
CA MET A 118 17.30 -0.14 -7.53
C MET A 118 18.28 0.27 -8.63
N ARG A 119 19.22 -0.61 -9.00
CA ARG A 119 20.18 -0.36 -10.09
C ARG A 119 19.48 -0.08 -11.42
N LYS A 120 18.35 -0.73 -11.70
CA LYS A 120 17.53 -0.47 -12.90
C LYS A 120 16.67 0.79 -12.74
N LEU A 121 16.13 1.03 -11.56
CA LEU A 121 15.16 2.10 -11.32
C LEU A 121 15.79 3.50 -11.19
N VAL A 122 16.93 3.62 -10.50
CA VAL A 122 17.60 4.91 -10.24
C VAL A 122 17.82 5.74 -11.52
N PRO A 123 18.41 5.21 -12.61
CA PRO A 123 18.67 6.02 -13.80
C PRO A 123 17.38 6.52 -14.47
N VAL A 124 16.35 5.68 -14.56
CA VAL A 124 15.07 6.05 -15.18
C VAL A 124 14.31 7.06 -14.33
N MET A 125 14.36 6.92 -13.00
CA MET A 125 13.79 7.90 -12.08
C MET A 125 14.52 9.25 -12.18
N ALA A 126 15.85 9.24 -12.25
CA ALA A 126 16.63 10.46 -12.38
C ALA A 126 16.28 11.21 -13.67
N GLN A 127 16.15 10.50 -14.80
CA GLN A 127 15.71 11.09 -16.07
C GLN A 127 14.30 11.69 -15.95
N PHE A 128 13.34 10.92 -15.44
CA PHE A 128 11.97 11.40 -15.24
C PHE A 128 11.94 12.65 -14.35
N TYR A 129 12.69 12.65 -13.24
CA TYR A 129 12.75 13.76 -12.30
C TYR A 129 13.32 15.05 -12.93
N THR A 130 14.29 14.93 -13.84
CA THR A 130 14.82 16.08 -14.60
C THR A 130 13.78 16.68 -15.56
N SER A 131 12.81 15.90 -16.04
CA SER A 131 11.73 16.42 -16.90
C SER A 131 10.64 17.21 -16.13
N LEU A 132 10.62 17.09 -14.80
CA LEU A 132 9.60 17.70 -13.95
C LEU A 132 9.89 19.19 -13.69
N SER A 133 8.83 19.99 -13.55
CA SER A 133 8.94 21.36 -13.03
C SER A 133 9.37 21.36 -11.56
N PRO A 134 9.91 22.48 -11.02
CA PRO A 134 10.25 22.58 -9.61
C PRO A 134 9.08 22.26 -8.66
N GLU A 135 7.86 22.65 -9.01
CA GLU A 135 6.65 22.36 -8.25
C GLU A 135 6.32 20.87 -8.27
N GLN A 136 6.44 20.22 -9.44
CA GLN A 136 6.21 18.78 -9.58
C GLN A 136 7.28 17.97 -8.85
N GLN A 137 8.54 18.40 -8.88
CA GLN A 137 9.63 17.79 -8.12
C GLN A 137 9.34 17.77 -6.62
N LYS A 138 8.87 18.90 -6.05
CA LYS A 138 8.46 18.94 -4.65
C LYS A 138 7.35 17.94 -4.33
N VAL A 139 6.33 17.83 -5.20
CA VAL A 139 5.27 16.83 -5.04
C VAL A 139 5.83 15.42 -5.14
N ALA A 140 6.74 15.15 -6.09
CA ALA A 140 7.38 13.85 -6.24
C ALA A 140 8.16 13.46 -4.97
N ASP A 141 8.92 14.39 -4.39
CA ASP A 141 9.68 14.16 -3.15
C ASP A 141 8.77 13.82 -1.96
N GLU A 142 7.63 14.50 -1.82
CA GLU A 142 6.65 14.23 -0.77
C GLU A 142 5.95 12.86 -0.98
N LEU A 143 5.60 12.53 -2.21
CA LEU A 143 4.88 11.29 -2.55
C LEU A 143 5.77 10.04 -2.52
N LEU A 144 7.06 10.19 -2.84
CA LEU A 144 8.01 9.10 -2.97
C LEU A 144 8.91 8.93 -1.73
N ALA A 145 8.85 9.86 -0.77
CA ALA A 145 9.54 9.73 0.51
C ALA A 145 9.19 8.39 1.20
N PRO A 146 10.18 7.68 1.79
CA PRO A 146 9.90 6.50 2.59
C PRO A 146 8.96 6.84 3.76
N PRO A 147 7.91 6.04 4.03
CA PRO A 147 7.03 6.24 5.17
C PRO A 147 7.81 5.97 6.48
N GLY A 148 8.37 7.02 7.09
CA GLY A 148 9.14 6.88 8.33
C GLY A 148 10.05 8.04 8.76
N ARG A 149 10.11 9.16 8.04
CA ARG A 149 10.81 10.38 8.52
C ARG A 149 9.89 11.36 9.27
N GLY A 150 8.95 10.82 10.03
CA GLY A 150 8.14 11.55 10.99
C GLY A 150 7.88 10.65 12.20
N GLU A 151 8.48 10.99 13.34
CA GLU A 151 8.01 10.65 14.68
C GLU A 151 7.70 9.17 15.01
N ARG A 152 8.64 8.24 14.79
CA ARG A 152 8.60 6.91 15.46
C ARG A 152 9.83 6.62 16.32
N GLY A 153 10.52 7.68 16.78
CA GLY A 153 11.75 7.59 17.55
C GLY A 153 11.62 7.83 19.07
N MET A 154 10.42 8.07 19.60
CA MET A 154 10.23 8.25 21.05
C MET A 154 9.03 7.46 21.55
N ARG A 155 9.26 6.22 21.98
CA ARG A 155 8.45 5.45 22.94
C ARG A 155 9.14 4.12 23.26
N HIS A 156 10.34 4.22 23.84
CA HIS A 156 10.89 3.15 24.67
C HIS A 156 11.51 3.76 25.93
N ASP A 157 10.67 4.47 26.71
CA ASP A 157 10.91 4.60 28.14
C ASP A 157 10.34 3.34 28.79
N ARG A 158 11.19 2.33 29.00
CA ARG A 158 10.93 1.30 30.00
C ARG A 158 11.57 1.79 31.29
N PRO A 159 10.83 2.08 32.37
CA PRO A 159 11.47 2.35 33.65
C PRO A 159 12.23 1.09 34.07
N ALA A 160 13.51 1.27 34.37
CA ALA A 160 14.34 0.26 35.00
C ALA A 160 13.78 -0.04 36.39
N THR A 161 12.88 -1.01 36.51
CA THR A 161 12.63 -1.65 37.79
C THR A 161 13.69 -2.71 38.00
N MET A 162 14.80 -2.28 38.62
CA MET A 162 15.58 -3.14 39.49
C MET A 162 14.63 -3.82 40.48
N ARG A 163 14.62 -5.14 40.53
CA ARG A 163 14.24 -5.88 41.74
C ARG A 163 15.16 -7.09 41.90
N HIS A 164 15.96 -6.96 42.96
CA HIS A 164 16.63 -7.92 43.84
C HIS A 164 16.92 -9.32 43.31
#